data_AF-A0A833TJM6-F1
#
_entry.id   AF-A0A833TJM6-F1
#
_cell.length_a   1.000
_cell.length_b   1.000
_cell.length_c   1.000
_cell.angle_alpha   90.00
_cell.angle_beta   90.00
_cell.angle_gamma   90.00
#
_symmetry.space_group_name_H-M   'P 1'
#
loop_
_entity.id
_entity.type
_entity.pdbx_description
1 polymer ?
#
loop_
_entity_poly.entity_id
_entity_poly.type
_entity_poly.pdbx_seq_one_letter_code
_entity_poly.pdbx_strand_id
1 'polypeptide(L)'
;MSDLAAKGSAIEEERTGNIDPKVIQKLLKADDIKAALDDYDKQVALFTKWMADEMTTSAILGKLSEKDKIIENMPILAKFNDFRSTFRYNEKLTDWLDTKTLDDIIATLKASKTEPMKLKFTAMYRSGVTPDAFAAAIAMVTNARRQ
;
A
#
# COMPACT_ATOMS: atom_id res chain seq x y z
N MET A 1 -23.17 -13.84 -50.78
CA MET A 1 -23.57 -12.53 -50.20
C MET A 1 -24.25 -12.86 -48.88
N SER A 2 -23.67 -12.69 -47.71
CA SER A 2 -22.44 -11.97 -47.35
C SER A 2 -21.93 -12.49 -46.00
N ASP A 3 -20.62 -12.35 -45.82
CA ASP A 3 -19.87 -12.51 -44.57
C ASP A 3 -20.55 -11.87 -43.36
N LEU A 4 -20.62 -12.59 -42.25
CA LEU A 4 -20.44 -11.97 -40.94
C LEU A 4 -19.42 -12.79 -40.15
N ALA A 5 -18.17 -12.44 -40.41
CA ALA A 5 -17.01 -12.86 -39.66
C ALA A 5 -17.15 -12.52 -38.17
N ALA A 6 -16.62 -13.43 -37.37
CA ALA A 6 -16.17 -13.28 -35.99
C ALA A 6 -15.97 -11.81 -35.54
N LYS A 7 -16.88 -11.31 -34.69
CA LYS A 7 -16.54 -10.27 -33.73
C LYS A 7 -16.08 -10.94 -32.44
N GLY A 8 -14.87 -11.49 -32.49
CA GLY A 8 -14.10 -11.79 -31.31
C GLY A 8 -13.74 -10.48 -30.59
N SER A 9 -14.07 -10.43 -29.31
CA SER A 9 -13.28 -9.81 -28.24
C SER A 9 -12.31 -8.70 -28.68
N ALA A 10 -12.79 -7.46 -28.69
CA ALA A 10 -11.97 -6.32 -28.32
C ALA A 10 -12.44 -5.88 -26.93
N ILE A 11 -12.15 -6.69 -25.93
CA ILE A 11 -11.98 -6.16 -24.58
C ILE A 11 -10.76 -5.27 -24.72
N GLU A 12 -10.97 -3.95 -24.64
CA GLU A 12 -9.90 -2.98 -24.56
C GLU A 12 -8.99 -3.41 -23.41
N GLU A 13 -7.84 -3.98 -23.77
CA GLU A 13 -6.71 -4.17 -22.87
C GLU A 13 -6.37 -2.77 -22.37
N GLU A 14 -6.85 -2.44 -21.17
CA GLU A 14 -6.40 -1.30 -20.40
C GLU A 14 -4.88 -1.34 -20.40
N ARG A 15 -4.31 -0.39 -21.13
CA ARG A 15 -2.89 -0.08 -21.28
C ARG A 15 -2.07 -0.56 -20.09
N THR A 16 -1.43 -1.71 -20.25
CA THR A 16 -0.29 -2.10 -19.44
C THR A 16 0.82 -1.08 -19.72
N GLY A 17 0.88 -0.03 -18.91
CA GLY A 17 2.04 0.85 -18.87
C GLY A 17 3.27 -0.03 -18.67
N ASN A 18 4.14 -0.09 -19.66
CA ASN A 18 5.35 -0.89 -19.56
C ASN A 18 6.41 0.01 -18.92
N ILE A 19 6.78 -0.28 -17.68
CA ILE A 19 7.85 0.44 -17.00
C ILE A 19 9.21 0.05 -17.62
N ASP A 20 10.11 1.02 -17.79
CA ASP A 20 11.42 0.75 -18.40
C ASP A 20 12.22 -0.24 -17.51
N PRO A 21 12.64 -1.41 -18.06
CA PRO A 21 13.46 -2.37 -17.33
C PRO A 21 14.73 -1.79 -16.70
N LYS A 22 15.30 -0.72 -17.29
CA LYS A 22 16.48 -0.03 -16.73
C LYS A 22 16.14 0.71 -15.44
N VAL A 23 14.91 1.23 -15.31
CA VAL A 23 14.44 1.86 -14.06
C VAL A 23 14.34 0.80 -12.97
N ILE A 24 13.75 -0.35 -13.28
CA ILE A 24 13.66 -1.47 -12.33
C ILE A 24 15.04 -1.99 -11.92
N GLN A 25 15.98 -2.15 -12.85
CA GLN A 25 17.35 -2.53 -12.51
C GLN A 25 18.04 -1.50 -11.60
N LYS A 26 17.85 -0.20 -11.84
CA LYS A 26 18.42 0.85 -10.99
C LYS A 26 17.84 0.82 -9.57
N LEU A 27 16.58 0.40 -9.42
CA LEU A 27 15.92 0.28 -8.12
C LEU A 27 16.27 -1.03 -7.39
N LEU A 28 16.75 -2.05 -8.09
CA LEU A 28 17.15 -3.36 -7.54
C LEU A 28 18.67 -3.53 -7.42
N LYS A 29 19.42 -2.44 -7.19
CA LYS A 29 20.86 -2.52 -6.95
C LYS A 29 21.15 -3.29 -5.66
N ALA A 30 22.04 -4.27 -5.75
CA ALA A 30 22.38 -5.14 -4.62
C ALA A 30 22.91 -4.36 -3.40
N ASP A 31 23.76 -3.36 -3.63
CA ASP A 31 24.32 -2.54 -2.55
C ASP A 31 23.24 -1.71 -1.83
N ASP A 32 22.30 -1.14 -2.59
CA ASP A 32 21.19 -0.35 -2.03
C ASP A 32 20.25 -1.24 -1.22
N ILE A 33 19.94 -2.44 -1.73
CA ILE A 33 19.13 -3.43 -1.00
C ILE A 33 19.84 -3.86 0.27
N LYS A 34 21.12 -4.25 0.19
CA LYS A 34 21.89 -4.66 1.37
C LYS A 34 21.90 -3.56 2.43
N ALA A 35 22.18 -2.32 2.02
CA ALA A 35 22.16 -1.18 2.92
C ALA A 35 20.77 -0.94 3.54
N ALA A 36 19.70 -1.14 2.78
CA ALA A 36 18.32 -1.05 3.27
C ALA A 36 17.91 -2.21 4.20
N LEU A 37 18.53 -3.39 4.07
CA LEU A 37 18.28 -4.50 5.00
C LEU A 37 18.92 -4.23 6.37
N ASP A 38 20.08 -3.56 6.37
CA ASP A 38 20.90 -3.30 7.56
C ASP A 38 20.52 -2.01 8.32
N ASP A 39 19.90 -1.02 7.65
CA ASP A 39 19.65 0.32 8.18
C ASP A 39 18.21 0.81 7.88
N TYR A 40 17.51 1.27 8.91
CA TYR A 40 16.11 1.68 8.80
C TYR A 40 15.90 2.92 7.92
N ASP A 41 16.75 3.94 8.01
CA ASP A 41 16.58 5.17 7.21
C ASP A 41 16.82 4.89 5.73
N LYS A 42 17.78 4.00 5.43
CA LYS A 42 18.02 3.51 4.07
C LYS A 42 16.88 2.61 3.58
N GLN A 43 16.29 1.82 4.48
CA GLN A 43 15.10 1.04 4.20
C GLN A 43 13.94 1.94 3.74
N VAL A 44 13.64 2.98 4.51
CA VAL A 44 12.61 3.97 4.18
C VAL A 44 12.90 4.60 2.82
N ALA A 45 14.12 5.12 2.62
CA ALA A 45 14.49 5.80 1.39
C ALA A 45 14.39 4.92 0.14
N LEU A 46 14.74 3.63 0.23
CA LEU A 46 14.64 2.69 -0.88
C LEU A 46 13.19 2.29 -1.14
N PHE A 47 12.46 1.88 -0.10
CA PHE A 47 11.12 1.34 -0.27
C PHE A 47 10.08 2.40 -0.62
N THR A 48 10.28 3.66 -0.22
CA THR A 48 9.47 4.78 -0.74
C THR A 48 9.64 4.94 -2.26
N LYS A 49 10.84 4.73 -2.81
CA LYS A 49 11.05 4.75 -4.28
C LYS A 49 10.37 3.57 -4.96
N TRP A 50 10.37 2.39 -4.34
CA TRP A 50 9.67 1.22 -4.87
C TRP A 50 8.15 1.38 -4.86
N MET A 51 7.63 2.23 -3.98
CA MET A 51 6.20 2.58 -3.88
C MET A 51 5.84 3.89 -4.56
N ALA A 52 6.68 4.41 -5.48
CA ALA A 52 6.39 5.65 -6.19
C ALA A 52 5.01 5.60 -6.89
N ASP A 53 4.65 4.44 -7.44
CA ASP A 53 3.36 4.15 -8.05
C ASP A 53 3.08 2.63 -8.05
N GLU A 54 1.85 2.23 -8.39
CA GLU A 54 1.43 0.82 -8.36
C GLU A 54 2.10 -0.04 -9.44
N MET A 55 2.45 0.56 -10.58
CA MET A 55 3.12 -0.13 -11.68
C MET A 55 4.58 -0.42 -11.32
N THR A 56 5.29 0.54 -10.73
CA THR A 56 6.63 0.36 -10.15
C THR A 56 6.61 -0.70 -9.05
N THR A 57 5.65 -0.61 -8.12
CA THR A 57 5.50 -1.58 -7.02
C THR A 57 5.31 -3.00 -7.54
N SER A 58 4.40 -3.17 -8.50
CA SER A 58 4.07 -4.48 -9.08
C SER A 58 5.25 -5.06 -9.85
N ALA A 59 5.98 -4.24 -10.60
CA ALA A 59 7.17 -4.67 -11.34
C ALA A 59 8.31 -5.11 -10.40
N ILE A 60 8.55 -4.38 -9.32
CA ILE A 60 9.53 -4.75 -8.27
C ILE A 60 9.14 -6.10 -7.64
N LEU A 61 7.89 -6.26 -7.22
CA LEU A 61 7.41 -7.51 -6.61
C LEU A 61 7.50 -8.69 -7.57
N GLY A 62 7.15 -8.47 -8.83
CA GLY A 62 7.27 -9.48 -9.89
C GLY A 62 8.71 -9.95 -10.06
N LYS A 63 9.68 -9.03 -10.06
CA LYS A 63 11.11 -9.36 -10.13
C LYS A 63 11.63 -10.08 -8.88
N LEU A 64 11.24 -9.63 -7.70
CA LEU A 64 11.67 -10.26 -6.45
C LEU A 64 11.05 -11.66 -6.25
N SER A 65 9.85 -11.87 -6.81
CA SER A 65 9.11 -13.14 -6.72
C SER A 65 9.36 -14.07 -7.91
N GLU A 66 10.33 -13.79 -8.78
CA GLU A 66 10.73 -14.71 -9.85
C GLU A 66 11.07 -16.07 -9.23
N LYS A 67 10.48 -17.15 -9.77
CA LYS A 67 10.47 -18.49 -9.18
C LYS A 67 11.85 -18.99 -8.74
N ASP A 68 12.86 -18.67 -9.53
CA ASP A 68 14.24 -19.14 -9.31
C ASP A 68 15.00 -18.33 -8.25
N LYS A 69 14.43 -17.20 -7.78
CA LYS A 69 15.05 -16.27 -6.84
C LYS A 69 14.21 -15.97 -5.60
N ILE A 70 12.98 -16.48 -5.53
CA ILE A 70 12.04 -16.15 -4.46
C ILE A 70 12.55 -16.52 -3.06
N ILE A 71 13.30 -17.62 -2.93
CA ILE A 71 13.88 -18.04 -1.65
C ILE A 71 14.99 -17.07 -1.23
N GLU A 72 15.87 -16.70 -2.15
CA GLU A 72 16.95 -15.73 -1.91
C GLU A 72 16.40 -14.34 -1.57
N ASN A 73 15.32 -13.94 -2.25
CA ASN A 73 14.67 -12.64 -2.05
C ASN A 73 13.66 -12.62 -0.90
N MET A 74 13.42 -13.74 -0.22
CA MET A 74 12.40 -13.83 0.84
C MET A 74 12.61 -12.79 1.96
N PRO A 75 13.84 -12.52 2.46
CA PRO A 75 14.05 -11.48 3.47
C PRO A 75 13.70 -10.07 2.96
N ILE A 76 13.98 -9.78 1.69
CA ILE A 76 13.67 -8.50 1.05
C ILE A 76 12.15 -8.37 0.90
N LEU A 77 11.49 -9.42 0.40
CA LEU A 77 10.03 -9.49 0.24
C LEU A 77 9.31 -9.33 1.58
N ALA A 78 9.81 -9.96 2.65
CA ALA A 78 9.23 -9.85 3.98
C ALA A 78 9.30 -8.40 4.49
N LYS A 79 10.48 -7.78 4.47
CA LYS A 79 10.65 -6.38 4.90
C LYS A 79 9.89 -5.39 4.01
N PHE A 80 9.86 -5.62 2.70
CA PHE A 80 9.13 -4.74 1.80
C PHE A 80 7.63 -4.87 1.99
N ASN A 81 7.10 -6.08 2.22
CA ASN A 81 5.68 -6.27 2.53
C ASN A 81 5.31 -5.70 3.91
N ASP A 82 6.19 -5.79 4.91
CA ASP A 82 6.00 -5.13 6.21
C ASP A 82 6.06 -3.59 6.10
N PHE A 83 6.94 -3.07 5.25
CA PHE A 83 6.97 -1.65 4.95
C PHE A 83 5.71 -1.19 4.21
N ARG A 84 5.26 -1.94 3.20
CA ARG A 84 4.01 -1.69 2.49
C ARG A 84 2.81 -1.77 3.41
N SER A 85 2.80 -2.74 4.33
CA SER A 85 1.73 -2.85 5.32
C SER A 85 1.76 -1.61 6.23
N THR A 86 2.93 -1.20 6.70
CA THR A 86 3.07 0.01 7.53
C THR A 86 2.74 1.29 6.75
N PHE A 87 3.05 1.39 5.46
CA PHE A 87 2.85 2.60 4.67
C PHE A 87 1.43 2.73 4.09
N ARG A 88 0.78 1.61 3.74
CA ARG A 88 -0.62 1.58 3.29
C ARG A 88 -1.60 1.47 4.46
N TYR A 89 -1.24 0.74 5.52
CA TYR A 89 -2.10 0.53 6.69
C TYR A 89 -1.78 1.44 7.88
N ASN A 90 -0.63 2.11 7.98
CA ASN A 90 -0.43 3.15 9.01
C ASN A 90 -0.12 4.50 8.37
N GLU A 91 -0.84 4.86 7.30
CA GLU A 91 -0.81 6.24 6.84
C GLU A 91 -1.37 7.11 7.98
N LYS A 92 -0.48 7.89 8.61
CA LYS A 92 -0.88 8.84 9.65
C LYS A 92 -1.68 9.96 8.98
N LEU A 93 -2.98 9.96 9.25
CA LEU A 93 -3.90 11.01 8.80
C LEU A 93 -3.80 12.23 9.71
N THR A 94 -3.59 11.98 11.01
CA THR A 94 -3.27 12.97 12.04
C THR A 94 -2.32 12.36 13.06
N ASP A 95 -1.85 13.15 14.02
CA ASP A 95 -1.03 12.64 15.14
C ASP A 95 -1.72 11.55 15.97
N TRP A 96 -3.05 11.46 15.91
CA TRP A 96 -3.87 10.54 16.70
C TRP A 96 -4.66 9.51 15.86
N LEU A 97 -4.65 9.62 14.53
CA LEU A 97 -5.43 8.76 13.62
C LEU A 97 -4.58 8.25 12.47
N ASP A 98 -4.54 6.93 12.30
CA ASP A 98 -3.95 6.25 11.15
C ASP A 98 -4.97 5.34 10.44
N THR A 99 -4.64 4.90 9.23
CA THR A 99 -5.52 4.06 8.42
C THR A 99 -5.84 2.70 9.06
N LYS A 100 -4.96 2.15 9.91
CA LYS A 100 -5.17 0.89 10.65
C LYS A 100 -6.19 1.07 11.75
N THR A 101 -6.15 2.19 12.44
CA THR A 101 -7.16 2.53 13.45
C THR A 101 -8.55 2.60 12.80
N LEU A 102 -8.64 3.14 11.58
CA LEU A 102 -9.89 3.14 10.80
C LEU A 102 -10.32 1.73 10.37
N ASP A 103 -9.40 0.90 9.86
CA ASP A 103 -9.70 -0.48 9.46
C ASP A 103 -10.16 -1.34 10.64
N ASP A 104 -9.53 -1.19 11.81
CA ASP A 104 -9.95 -1.87 13.04
C ASP A 104 -11.35 -1.42 13.48
N ILE A 105 -11.67 -0.13 13.35
CA ILE A 105 -13.02 0.40 13.64
C ILE A 105 -14.03 -0.23 12.67
N ILE A 106 -13.72 -0.31 11.38
CA ILE A 106 -14.56 -0.96 10.36
C ILE A 106 -14.74 -2.46 10.65
N ALA A 107 -13.67 -3.17 11.00
CA ALA A 107 -13.74 -4.59 11.36
C ALA A 107 -14.62 -4.81 12.60
N THR A 108 -14.50 -3.91 13.58
CA THR A 108 -15.32 -3.93 14.80
C THR A 108 -16.80 -3.62 14.50
N LEU A 109 -17.08 -2.66 13.61
CA LEU A 109 -18.41 -2.35 13.10
C LEU A 109 -19.04 -3.55 12.39
N LYS A 110 -18.29 -4.19 11.48
CA LYS A 110 -18.73 -5.39 10.75
C LYS A 110 -18.98 -6.59 11.66
N ALA A 111 -18.23 -6.71 12.75
CA ALA A 111 -18.39 -7.76 13.73
C ALA A 111 -19.53 -7.50 14.74
N SER A 112 -20.24 -6.37 14.64
CA SER A 112 -21.28 -5.91 15.58
C SER A 112 -20.82 -5.90 17.06
N LYS A 113 -19.51 -5.83 17.32
CA LYS A 113 -18.95 -5.82 18.68
C LYS A 113 -18.90 -4.37 19.17
N THR A 114 -19.88 -3.97 19.96
CA THR A 114 -20.01 -2.58 20.45
C THR A 114 -18.99 -2.23 21.54
N GLU A 115 -18.43 -3.22 22.22
CA GLU A 115 -17.58 -3.04 23.40
C GLU A 115 -16.13 -2.59 23.07
N PRO A 116 -15.43 -3.21 22.10
CA PRO A 116 -14.13 -2.70 21.63
C PRO A 116 -14.24 -1.29 21.01
N MET A 117 -15.38 -1.00 20.38
CA MET A 117 -15.67 0.32 19.81
C MET A 117 -15.83 1.38 20.89
N LYS A 118 -16.61 1.09 21.95
CA LYS A 118 -16.72 1.97 23.12
C LYS A 118 -15.36 2.29 23.71
N LEU A 119 -14.47 1.29 23.85
CA LEU A 119 -13.11 1.50 24.35
C LEU A 119 -12.30 2.44 23.45
N LYS A 120 -12.33 2.24 22.13
CA LYS A 120 -11.62 3.11 21.17
C LYS A 120 -12.15 4.55 21.18
N PHE A 121 -13.47 4.75 21.09
CA PHE A 121 -14.06 6.09 21.15
C PHE A 121 -13.85 6.77 22.50
N THR A 122 -13.89 6.03 23.61
CA THR A 122 -13.61 6.58 24.95
C THR A 122 -12.15 7.02 25.06
N ALA A 123 -11.21 6.26 24.51
CA ALA A 123 -9.80 6.64 24.48
C ALA A 123 -9.58 7.91 23.65
N MET A 124 -10.20 7.99 22.45
CA MET A 124 -10.16 9.19 21.61
C MET A 124 -10.75 10.42 22.30
N TYR A 125 -11.89 10.26 22.98
CA TYR A 125 -12.51 11.34 23.73
C TYR A 125 -11.65 11.81 24.90
N ARG A 126 -11.02 10.88 25.62
CA ARG A 126 -10.08 11.20 26.71
C ARG A 126 -8.81 11.90 26.23
N SER A 127 -8.38 11.65 24.99
CA SER A 127 -7.26 12.37 24.36
C SER A 127 -7.66 13.72 23.75
N GLY A 128 -8.89 14.19 23.95
CA GLY A 128 -9.37 15.49 23.48
C GLY A 128 -9.81 15.52 22.01
N VAL A 129 -10.00 14.36 21.38
CA VAL A 129 -10.49 14.29 19.99
C VAL A 129 -11.98 14.60 19.97
N THR A 130 -12.36 15.67 19.29
CA THR A 130 -13.76 16.05 19.10
C THR A 130 -14.39 15.32 17.91
N PRO A 131 -15.72 15.18 17.87
CA PRO A 131 -16.42 14.66 16.68
C PRO A 131 -16.06 15.42 15.39
N ASP A 132 -15.87 16.74 15.49
CA ASP A 132 -15.48 17.58 14.35
C ASP A 132 -14.05 17.28 13.88
N ALA A 133 -13.11 17.06 14.81
CA ALA A 133 -11.75 16.65 14.47
C ALA A 133 -11.72 15.27 13.80
N PHE A 134 -12.60 14.36 14.23
CA PHE A 134 -12.76 13.05 13.60
C PHE A 134 -13.37 13.17 12.19
N ALA A 135 -14.40 13.98 12.02
CA ALA A 135 -15.01 14.25 10.72
C ALA A 135 -14.02 14.91 9.73
N ALA A 136 -13.22 15.86 10.21
CA ALA A 136 -12.17 16.50 9.43
C ALA A 136 -11.09 15.51 8.97
N ALA A 137 -10.65 14.61 9.85
CA ALA A 137 -9.66 13.59 9.51
C ALA A 137 -10.19 12.58 8.46
N ILE A 138 -11.47 12.20 8.52
CA ILE A 138 -12.11 11.37 7.48
C ILE A 138 -12.21 12.13 6.14
N ALA A 139 -12.51 13.43 6.19
CA ALA A 139 -12.59 14.24 4.97
C ALA A 139 -11.24 14.31 4.24
N MET A 140 -10.11 14.30 4.96
CA MET A 140 -8.76 14.25 4.36
C MET A 140 -8.54 12.97 3.53
N VAL A 141 -8.97 11.80 4.04
CA VAL A 141 -8.89 10.52 3.31
C VAL A 141 -9.73 10.54 2.03
N THR A 142 -10.91 11.16 2.10
CA THR A 142 -11.86 11.21 0.98
C THR A 142 -11.35 12.09 -0.18
N ASN A 143 -10.57 13.13 0.13
CA ASN A 143 -9.95 13.99 -0.88
C ASN A 143 -8.68 13.38 -1.47
N ALA A 144 -7.89 12.66 -0.68
CA ALA A 144 -6.68 11.97 -1.16
C ALA A 144 -6.96 10.87 -2.19
N ARG A 145 -8.16 10.28 -2.20
CA ARG A 145 -8.59 9.27 -3.20
C ARG A 145 -9.26 9.84 -4.46
N ARG A 146 -9.40 11.17 -4.57
CA ARG A 146 -10.04 11.85 -5.72
C ARG A 146 -9.05 12.59 -6.63
N GLN A 147 -7.76 12.57 -6.31
CA GLN A 147 -6.68 13.09 -7.15
C GLN A 147 -5.95 11.92 -7.82
#